data_AF-A0A7Y5U6H8-F1
#
_entry.id   AF-A0A7Y5U6H8-F1
#
_cell.length_a   1.000
_cell.length_b   1.000
_cell.length_c   1.000
_cell.angle_alpha   90.00
_cell.angle_beta   90.00
_cell.angle_gamma   90.00
#
_symmetry.space_group_name_H-M   'P 1'
#
loop_
_entity.id
_entity.type
_entity.pdbx_description
1 polymer ?
#
loop_
_entity_poly.entity_id
_entity_poly.type
_entity_poly.pdbx_seq_one_letter_code
_entity_poly.pdbx_strand_id
1 'polypeptide(L)' 'MSRRSSRRRFWAPGRVNLIGEFTDLAGGVALPAALDLGITLECEPDDARIELHSRELGESVTFAA' A
#
# COMPACT_ATOMS: atom_id res chain seq x y z
N MET A 1 -19.20 3.39 -24.08
CA MET A 1 -18.88 1.98 -23.69
C MET A 1 -18.70 1.97 -22.18
N SER A 2 -19.60 1.32 -21.44
CA SER A 2 -19.52 1.25 -19.96
C SER A 2 -18.41 0.29 -19.57
N ARG A 3 -17.33 0.81 -18.97
CA ARG A 3 -16.27 -0.02 -18.40
C ARG A 3 -16.84 -0.65 -17.14
N ARG A 4 -17.05 -1.98 -17.12
CA ARG A 4 -17.51 -2.68 -15.90
C ARG A 4 -16.52 -2.37 -14.78
N SER A 5 -16.99 -1.74 -13.70
CA SER A 5 -16.18 -1.50 -12.51
C SER A 5 -15.94 -2.83 -11.79
N SER A 6 -14.84 -3.50 -12.11
CA SER A 6 -14.39 -4.64 -11.33
C SER A 6 -13.62 -4.12 -10.12
N ARG A 7 -14.17 -4.31 -8.92
CA ARG A 7 -13.43 -4.10 -7.67
C ARG A 7 -12.21 -5.01 -7.66
N ARG A 8 -11.03 -4.42 -7.53
CA ARG A 8 -9.74 -5.11 -7.44
C ARG A 8 -9.26 -5.10 -6.00
N ARG A 9 -8.54 -6.16 -5.64
CA ARG A 9 -7.89 -6.29 -4.33
C ARG A 9 -6.41 -6.52 -4.54
N PHE A 10 -5.61 -5.75 -3.81
CA PHE A 10 -4.16 -5.84 -3.77
C PHE A 10 -3.72 -6.06 -2.33
N TRP A 11 -2.58 -6.73 -2.15
CA TRP A 11 -1.96 -6.91 -0.85
C TRP A 11 -0.45 -6.67 -0.98
N ALA A 12 0.10 -5.94 0.00
CA ALA A 12 1.52 -5.69 0.11
C ALA A 12 1.99 -6.05 1.53
N PRO A 13 3.04 -6.88 1.70
CA PRO A 13 3.56 -7.24 3.01
C PRO A 13 4.28 -6.06 3.66
N GLY A 14 4.25 -6.02 4.99
CA GLY A 14 5.25 -5.33 5.78
C GLY A 14 6.58 -6.07 5.73
N ARG A 15 7.61 -5.48 6.32
CA ARG A 15 8.93 -6.13 6.46
C ARG A 15 9.56 -5.82 7.80
N VAL A 16 10.54 -6.63 8.15
CA VAL A 16 11.53 -6.35 9.19
C VAL A 16 12.93 -6.58 8.62
N ASN A 17 13.93 -5.90 9.16
CA ASN A 17 15.31 -6.28 8.89
C ASN A 17 15.76 -7.27 9.97
N LEU A 18 16.29 -8.43 9.56
CA LEU A 18 16.87 -9.40 10.48
C LEU A 18 18.24 -8.93 10.98
N ILE A 19 18.98 -8.22 10.12
CA ILE A 19 20.26 -7.57 10.40
C ILE A 19 20.49 -6.42 9.41
N GLY A 20 21.38 -5.49 9.76
CA GLY A 20 21.74 -4.35 8.92
C GLY A 20 20.79 -3.16 9.13
N GLU A 21 20.41 -2.89 10.38
CA GLU A 21 19.71 -1.64 10.69
C GLU A 21 20.68 -0.46 10.57
N PHE A 22 20.19 0.63 9.96
CA PHE A 22 20.95 1.86 9.70
C PHE A 22 22.15 1.73 8.74
N THR A 23 22.44 0.54 8.22
CA THR A 23 23.50 0.34 7.22
C THR A 23 23.04 0.75 5.83
N ASP A 24 21.76 0.54 5.52
CA ASP A 24 21.13 0.90 4.24
C ASP A 24 21.20 2.41 3.96
N LEU A 25 21.06 3.25 4.99
CA LEU A 25 21.22 4.70 4.89
C LEU A 25 22.65 5.15 4.56
N ALA A 26 23.64 4.30 4.82
CA ALA A 26 25.06 4.55 4.54
C ALA A 26 25.56 3.81 3.28
N GLY A 27 24.66 3.23 2.48
CA GLY A 27 25.01 2.45 1.29
C GLY A 27 25.54 1.04 1.59
N GLY A 28 25.36 0.56 2.82
CA GLY A 28 25.65 -0.81 3.23
C GLY A 28 24.53 -1.79 2.87
N VAL A 29 24.75 -3.06 3.20
CA VAL A 29 23.76 -4.14 2.98
C VAL A 29 22.85 -4.31 4.19
N ALA A 30 21.64 -4.80 3.94
CA ALA A 30 20.68 -5.23 4.96
C ALA A 30 20.06 -6.58 4.54
N LEU A 31 19.55 -7.34 5.51
CA LEU A 31 18.83 -8.59 5.27
C LEU A 31 17.35 -8.43 5.67
N PRO A 32 16.50 -7.88 4.78
CA PRO A 32 15.07 -7.76 5.04
C PRO A 32 14.34 -9.08 4.82
N ALA A 33 13.26 -9.28 5.57
CA ALA A 33 12.30 -10.35 5.37
C ALA A 33 10.88 -9.78 5.35
N ALA A 34 10.06 -10.24 4.40
CA ALA A 34 8.65 -9.91 4.35
C ALA A 34 7.91 -10.61 5.50
N LEU A 35 6.93 -9.92 6.07
CA LEU A 35 6.01 -10.46 7.06
C LEU A 35 4.69 -10.88 6.42
N ASP A 36 3.96 -11.77 7.08
CA ASP A 36 2.56 -12.06 6.74
C ASP A 36 1.63 -10.89 7.14
N LEU A 37 2.09 -10.01 8.06
CA LEU A 37 1.43 -8.75 8.38
C LEU A 37 1.66 -7.75 7.25
N GLY A 38 0.59 -7.17 6.70
CA GLY A 38 0.68 -6.23 5.58
C GLY A 38 -0.56 -5.38 5.40
N ILE A 39 -0.58 -4.60 4.31
CA ILE A 39 -1.68 -3.71 3.95
C ILE A 39 -2.48 -4.34 2.82
N THR A 40 -3.81 -4.36 2.96
CA THR A 40 -4.73 -4.72 1.87
C THR A 40 -5.37 -3.45 1.32
N LEU A 41 -5.37 -3.31 0.00
CA LEU A 41 -6.06 -2.24 -0.71
C LEU A 41 -7.19 -2.83 -1.56
N GLU A 42 -8.41 -2.39 -1.32
CA GLU A 42 -9.57 -2.67 -2.17
C GLU A 42 -9.93 -1.39 -2.92
N CYS A 43 -9.96 -1.46 -4.26
CA CYS A 43 -10.25 -0.29 -5.06
C CYS A 43 -11.05 -0.62 -6.32
N GLU A 44 -11.74 0.38 -6.82
CA GLU A 44 -12.34 0.39 -8.14
C GLU A 44 -11.87 1.64 -8.89
N PRO A 45 -11.76 1.58 -10.22
CA PRO A 45 -11.37 2.74 -10.99
C PRO A 45 -12.51 3.77 -11.03
N ASP A 46 -12.18 5.03 -10.76
CA ASP A 46 -13.01 6.23 -10.95
C ASP A 46 -12.23 7.18 -11.88
N ASP A 47 -12.91 7.77 -12.86
CA ASP A 47 -12.28 8.60 -13.90
C ASP A 47 -12.17 10.09 -13.48
N ALA A 48 -12.85 10.51 -12.41
CA ALA A 48 -12.96 11.91 -12.00
C ALA A 48 -12.23 12.23 -10.68
N ARG A 49 -12.10 11.25 -9.78
CA ARG A 49 -11.47 11.47 -8.47
C ARG A 49 -10.74 10.25 -7.94
N ILE A 50 -9.81 10.51 -7.04
CA ILE A 50 -9.17 9.49 -6.20
C ILE A 50 -9.65 9.70 -4.78
N GLU A 51 -10.37 8.72 -4.24
CA GLU A 51 -10.81 8.70 -2.85
C GLU A 51 -10.07 7.59 -2.09
N LEU A 52 -9.35 7.97 -1.04
CA LEU A 52 -8.60 7.04 -0.19
C LEU A 52 -9.26 7.01 1.18
N HIS A 53 -9.65 5.81 1.63
CA HIS A 53 -10.21 5.59 2.96
C HIS A 53 -9.33 4.64 3.78
N SER A 54 -8.99 5.05 5.01
CA SER A 54 -8.30 4.20 5.97
C SER A 54 -9.31 3.61 6.95
N ARG A 55 -9.48 2.28 6.91
CA ARG A 55 -10.37 1.57 7.85
C ARG A 55 -9.90 1.71 9.30
N GLU A 56 -8.60 1.70 9.53
CA GLU A 56 -8.01 1.74 10.87
C GLU A 56 -8.18 3.12 11.51
N LEU A 57 -8.00 4.19 10.73
CA LEU A 57 -8.15 5.56 11.21
C LEU A 57 -9.60 6.06 11.14
N GLY A 58 -10.44 5.45 10.31
CA GLY A 58 -11.80 5.90 10.05
C GLY A 58 -11.88 7.19 9.22
N GLU A 59 -10.81 7.55 8.51
CA GLU A 59 -10.66 8.81 7.80
C GLU A 59 -10.63 8.61 6.28
N SER A 60 -11.08 9.62 5.55
CA SER A 60 -11.02 9.67 4.09
C SER A 60 -10.40 10.96 3.59
N VAL A 61 -9.65 10.87 2.49
CA VAL A 61 -9.14 12.02 1.74
C VAL A 61 -9.47 11.86 0.26
N THR A 62 -9.80 12.96 -0.40
CA THR A 62 -10.20 12.99 -1.81
C THR A 62 -9.33 13.94 -2.60
N PHE A 63 -8.88 13.49 -3.78
CA PHE A 63 -8.13 14.25 -4.76
C PHE A 63 -8.88 14.28 -6.08
N ALA A 64 -8.74 15.35 -6.86
CA ALA A 64 -9.10 15.33 -8.27
C ALA A 64 -8.13 14.41 -9.03
N ALA A 65 -8.65 13.63 -9.99
CA ALA A 65 -7.85 12.75 -10.83
C ALA A 65 -7.06 13.52 -11.91
#